data_AF-A0A8J4Y8L6-F1
#
_entry.id   AF-A0A8J4Y8L6-F1
#
_cell.length_a   1.000
_cell.length_b   1.000
_cell.length_c   1.000
_cell.angle_alpha   90.00
_cell.angle_beta   90.00
_cell.angle_gamma   90.00
#
_symmetry.space_group_name_H-M   'P 1'
#
loop_
_entity.id
_entity.type
_entity.pdbx_description
1 polymer ?
#
loop_
_entity_poly.entity_id
_entity_poly.type
_entity_poly.pdbx_seq_one_letter_code
_entity_poly.pdbx_strand_id
1 'polypeptide(L)'
;MLGSIHLTHFDKVLQRIRSGCEQCHIISIAHNSAGSFLRRHFSALVEDVDAFSLMTYDFSSFQNPGVGADCLLQEGTGEADDGGFLLKSFEWRLAAGAATSSATCPGSDCVCVFAGPNSPLWWVRDCVEKLVPDASSPHRSKILLGLNLYGLDYSVTGGSHILGPQYIDILATHKPKFSYDDVSKEHFFEYKTPTGRHVTFFPSLHSVALRVQLANDLATGVSLWEVGQGLDYFYDLL
;
A
#
# COMPACT_ATOMS: atom_id res chain seq x y z
N MET A 1 3.72 -5.57 -26.27
CA MET A 1 3.28 -6.51 -25.23
C MET A 1 4.11 -6.16 -24.00
N LEU A 2 3.54 -5.45 -23.03
CA LEU A 2 4.23 -5.04 -21.81
C LEU A 2 4.43 -6.26 -20.92
N GLY A 3 5.66 -6.76 -20.81
CA GLY A 3 6.01 -7.86 -19.94
C GLY A 3 6.51 -7.34 -18.60
N SER A 4 5.89 -7.74 -17.49
CA SER A 4 6.46 -7.55 -16.15
C SER A 4 7.66 -8.50 -16.00
N ILE A 5 8.85 -7.99 -15.71
CA ILE A 5 10.06 -8.80 -15.59
C ILE A 5 10.57 -8.78 -14.15
N HIS A 6 10.50 -9.95 -13.49
CA HIS A 6 11.09 -10.16 -12.19
C HIS A 6 12.62 -10.19 -12.25
N LEU A 7 13.26 -9.53 -11.27
CA LEU A 7 14.71 -9.33 -11.13
C LEU A 7 15.59 -10.58 -11.06
N THR A 8 15.01 -11.78 -10.98
CA THR A 8 15.75 -13.05 -10.98
C THR A 8 16.55 -13.30 -12.27
N HIS A 9 16.37 -12.46 -13.29
CA HIS A 9 16.99 -12.58 -14.60
C HIS A 9 17.61 -11.28 -15.11
N PHE A 10 18.09 -10.40 -14.22
CA PHE A 10 18.63 -9.08 -14.57
C PHE A 10 19.57 -9.07 -15.79
N ASP A 11 20.50 -10.02 -15.89
CA ASP A 11 21.43 -10.11 -17.04
C ASP A 11 20.71 -10.45 -18.36
N LYS A 12 19.67 -11.30 -18.31
CA LYS A 12 18.85 -11.60 -19.50
C LYS A 12 18.00 -10.39 -19.91
N VAL A 13 17.59 -9.56 -18.94
CA VAL A 13 16.87 -8.30 -19.20
C VAL A 13 17.80 -7.33 -19.93
N LEU A 14 19.01 -7.11 -19.40
CA LEU A 14 20.01 -6.27 -20.04
C LEU A 14 20.34 -6.73 -21.46
N GLN A 15 20.49 -8.05 -21.66
CA GLN A 15 20.77 -8.60 -22.99
C GLN A 15 19.63 -8.33 -23.98
N ARG A 16 18.37 -8.44 -23.54
CA ARG A 16 17.20 -8.15 -24.39
C ARG A 16 17.08 -6.67 -24.73
N ILE A 17 17.25 -5.80 -23.73
CA ILE A 17 17.20 -4.35 -23.93
C ILE A 17 18.27 -3.91 -24.94
N ARG A 18 19.52 -4.35 -24.74
CA ARG A 18 20.65 -4.02 -25.63
C ARG A 18 20.55 -4.62 -27.03
N SER A 19 19.69 -5.61 -27.24
CA SER A 19 19.45 -6.19 -28.57
C SER A 19 18.56 -5.34 -29.47
N GLY A 20 18.12 -4.16 -29.01
CA GLY A 20 17.52 -3.12 -29.86
C GLY A 20 16.08 -3.38 -30.27
N CYS A 21 15.31 -4.13 -29.47
CA CYS A 21 13.87 -4.18 -29.68
C CYS A 21 13.28 -2.77 -29.45
N GLU A 22 12.66 -2.18 -30.48
CA GLU A 22 11.90 -0.92 -30.44
C GLU A 22 10.62 -1.03 -29.57
N GLN A 23 10.77 -1.39 -28.29
CA GLN A 23 9.66 -1.67 -27.41
C GLN A 23 9.85 -0.86 -26.13
N CYS A 24 8.88 0.01 -25.81
CA CYS A 24 8.88 0.78 -24.58
C CYS A 24 9.14 -0.16 -23.39
N HIS A 25 10.28 -0.02 -22.75
CA HIS A 25 10.66 -0.86 -21.62
C HIS A 25 10.06 -0.24 -20.37
N ILE A 26 9.00 -0.83 -19.83
CA ILE A 26 8.48 -0.51 -18.50
C ILE A 26 8.86 -1.64 -17.57
N ILE A 27 9.64 -1.32 -16.53
CA ILE A 27 10.06 -2.30 -15.52
C ILE A 27 9.26 -2.06 -14.25
N SER A 28 8.46 -3.07 -13.87
CA SER A 28 7.75 -3.09 -12.60
C SER A 28 8.70 -3.41 -11.45
N ILE A 29 8.80 -2.49 -10.49
CA ILE A 29 9.75 -2.61 -9.37
C ILE A 29 8.97 -2.83 -8.06
N ALA A 30 9.14 -4.01 -7.46
CA ALA A 30 8.73 -4.27 -6.08
C ALA A 30 9.85 -3.91 -5.11
N HIS A 31 9.52 -3.31 -3.97
CA HIS A 31 10.49 -2.94 -2.94
C HIS A 31 10.13 -3.58 -1.59
N ASN A 32 10.50 -4.85 -1.34
CA ASN A 32 10.48 -5.40 0.04
C ASN A 32 11.14 -6.78 0.31
N SER A 33 12.35 -7.11 -0.22
CA SER A 33 13.12 -8.32 0.24
C SER A 33 14.48 -8.51 -0.46
N ALA A 34 15.29 -9.46 0.01
CA ALA A 34 16.50 -9.91 -0.70
C ALA A 34 16.19 -10.20 -2.19
N GLY A 35 16.86 -9.48 -3.10
CA GLY A 35 16.51 -9.46 -4.54
C GLY A 35 15.78 -8.20 -5.03
N SER A 36 15.60 -7.18 -4.17
CA SER A 36 14.96 -5.90 -4.51
C SER A 36 15.67 -5.15 -5.64
N PHE A 37 14.90 -4.34 -6.38
CA PHE A 37 15.47 -3.37 -7.32
C PHE A 37 16.17 -2.28 -6.51
N LEU A 38 17.42 -1.98 -6.85
CA LEU A 38 18.24 -1.03 -6.10
C LEU A 38 18.80 0.01 -7.06
N ARG A 39 19.34 1.09 -6.49
CA ARG A 39 19.98 2.16 -7.26
C ARG A 39 21.01 1.66 -8.28
N ARG A 40 21.79 0.62 -7.94
CA ARG A 40 22.74 0.00 -8.88
C ARG A 40 22.06 -0.61 -10.12
N HIS A 41 20.88 -1.20 -9.95
CA HIS A 41 20.10 -1.78 -11.06
C HIS A 41 19.47 -0.65 -11.89
N PHE A 42 18.97 0.40 -11.23
CA PHE A 42 18.49 1.61 -11.89
C PHE A 42 19.58 2.23 -12.77
N SER A 43 20.76 2.53 -12.20
CA SER A 43 21.87 3.15 -12.93
C SER A 43 22.36 2.32 -14.11
N ALA A 44 22.22 0.99 -14.06
CA ALA A 44 22.61 0.11 -15.16
C ALA A 44 21.58 0.04 -16.29
N LEU A 45 20.34 0.50 -16.05
CA LEU A 45 19.22 0.43 -17.00
C LEU A 45 18.72 1.79 -17.46
N VAL A 46 19.00 2.86 -16.70
CA VAL A 46 18.35 4.16 -16.88
C VAL A 46 18.59 4.79 -18.25
N GLU A 47 19.71 4.49 -18.90
CA GLU A 47 20.00 4.97 -20.26
C GLU A 47 19.25 4.18 -21.33
N ASP A 48 18.94 2.91 -21.06
CA ASP A 48 18.37 1.98 -22.03
C ASP A 48 16.85 1.78 -21.88
N VAL A 49 16.24 2.35 -20.84
CA VAL A 49 14.83 2.17 -20.47
C VAL A 49 14.09 3.51 -20.55
N ASP A 50 12.87 3.49 -21.09
CA ASP A 50 12.03 4.70 -21.24
C ASP A 50 11.42 5.12 -19.90
N ALA A 51 10.88 4.15 -19.15
CA ALA A 51 10.25 4.42 -17.87
C ALA A 51 10.31 3.23 -16.90
N PHE A 52 10.24 3.52 -15.61
CA PHE A 52 10.19 2.56 -14.53
C PHE A 52 8.85 2.69 -13.81
N SER A 53 8.01 1.67 -13.89
CA SER A 53 6.76 1.65 -13.12
C SER A 53 7.04 1.14 -11.72
N LEU A 54 7.08 2.05 -10.75
CA LEU A 54 7.34 1.72 -9.37
C LEU A 54 6.05 1.18 -8.73
N MET A 55 6.08 -0.05 -8.22
CA MET A 55 4.93 -0.62 -7.51
C MET A 55 4.91 -0.09 -6.08
N THR A 56 4.63 1.21 -5.94
CA THR A 56 4.53 1.94 -4.68
C THR A 56 3.18 1.76 -4.02
N TYR A 57 2.69 0.52 -3.99
CA TYR A 57 1.47 0.04 -3.37
C TYR A 57 1.72 -1.36 -2.81
N ASP A 58 0.75 -1.94 -2.09
CA ASP A 58 0.92 -3.17 -1.29
C ASP A 58 2.02 -3.05 -0.21
N PHE A 59 2.14 -1.88 0.42
CA PHE A 59 2.98 -1.69 1.60
C PHE A 59 2.55 -2.64 2.73
N SER A 60 1.24 -2.67 2.99
CA SER A 60 0.58 -3.66 3.83
C SER A 60 -0.09 -4.72 2.96
N SER A 61 0.02 -5.98 3.36
CA SER A 61 -0.66 -7.12 2.76
C SER A 61 -1.13 -8.09 3.85
N PHE A 62 -1.95 -9.07 3.47
CA PHE A 62 -2.49 -10.07 4.41
C PHE A 62 -1.39 -10.93 5.06
N GLN A 63 -0.23 -11.02 4.42
CA GLN A 63 0.93 -11.79 4.88
C GLN A 63 2.01 -10.91 5.53
N ASN A 64 2.03 -9.62 5.19
CA ASN A 64 2.98 -8.66 5.72
C ASN A 64 2.26 -7.35 6.02
N PRO A 65 1.80 -7.14 7.25
CA PRO A 65 0.88 -6.06 7.54
C PRO A 65 1.46 -4.64 7.54
N GLY A 66 2.74 -4.46 7.19
CA GLY A 66 3.38 -3.15 7.21
C GLY A 66 3.57 -2.64 8.65
N VAL A 67 4.32 -1.53 8.78
CA VAL A 67 4.62 -0.93 10.08
C VAL A 67 3.43 -0.11 10.57
N GLY A 68 3.00 -0.32 11.83
CA GLY A 68 1.92 0.45 12.46
C GLY A 68 0.51 -0.16 12.34
N ALA A 69 0.40 -1.43 11.93
CA ALA A 69 -0.87 -2.11 11.74
C ALA A 69 -1.56 -2.51 13.06
N ASP A 70 -2.89 -2.41 13.11
CA ASP A 70 -3.72 -2.79 14.27
C ASP A 70 -4.05 -4.29 14.25
N CYS A 71 -3.98 -4.97 15.40
CA CYS A 71 -4.38 -6.38 15.51
C CYS A 71 -5.91 -6.50 15.63
N LEU A 72 -6.52 -7.22 14.70
CA LEU A 72 -7.91 -7.64 14.78
C LEU A 72 -8.04 -8.81 15.76
N LEU A 73 -8.35 -8.52 17.03
CA LEU A 73 -8.70 -9.55 18.02
C LEU A 73 -10.18 -9.93 17.89
N GLN A 74 -10.47 -11.23 17.96
CA GLN A 74 -11.81 -11.75 18.14
C GLN A 74 -12.10 -11.77 19.65
N GLU A 75 -13.07 -10.97 20.12
CA GLU A 75 -13.60 -11.15 21.46
C GLU A 75 -14.33 -12.50 21.50
N GLY A 76 -13.81 -13.43 22.29
CA GLY A 76 -14.49 -14.70 22.53
C GLY A 76 -15.82 -14.44 23.22
N THR A 77 -16.88 -15.08 22.75
CA THR A 77 -18.17 -15.16 23.46
C THR A 77 -18.00 -16.06 24.69
N GLY A 78 -17.32 -15.56 25.71
CA GLY A 78 -17.32 -16.14 27.05
C GLY A 78 -18.35 -15.40 27.89
N GLU A 79 -19.31 -16.14 28.46
CA GLU A 79 -20.21 -15.61 29.49
C GLU A 79 -19.40 -14.87 30.56
N ALA A 80 -19.84 -13.65 30.86
CA ALA A 80 -19.26 -12.82 31.91
C ALA A 80 -19.52 -13.49 33.26
N ASP A 81 -18.47 -14.03 33.88
CA ASP A 81 -18.47 -14.24 35.33
C ASP A 81 -18.07 -12.92 36.00
N ASP A 82 -19.05 -12.36 36.70
CA ASP A 82 -19.06 -11.25 37.64
C ASP A 82 -17.69 -10.72 38.11
N GLY A 83 -17.23 -9.65 37.48
CA GLY A 83 -16.04 -8.93 37.92
C GLY A 83 -15.68 -7.79 36.97
N GLY A 84 -16.49 -6.73 36.97
CA GLY A 84 -16.39 -5.66 35.98
C GLY A 84 -15.01 -5.02 35.85
N PHE A 85 -14.64 -4.68 34.61
CA PHE A 85 -13.91 -3.45 34.33
C PHE A 85 -14.32 -2.93 32.94
N LEU A 86 -14.82 -1.69 32.92
CA LEU A 86 -15.18 -0.94 31.73
C LEU A 86 -13.94 -0.67 30.89
N LEU A 87 -13.84 -1.23 29.68
CA LEU A 87 -12.89 -0.73 28.67
C LEU A 87 -13.48 0.52 28.01
N LYS A 88 -13.21 1.68 28.63
CA LYS A 88 -13.36 2.99 28.03
C LYS A 88 -12.19 3.26 27.08
N SER A 89 -12.53 3.63 25.84
CA SER A 89 -11.77 4.51 24.93
C SER A 89 -10.27 4.21 24.73
N PHE A 90 -9.94 3.66 23.54
CA PHE A 90 -8.60 3.62 22.96
C PHE A 90 -8.08 5.05 22.71
N GLU A 91 -7.03 5.45 23.42
CA GLU A 91 -6.25 6.64 23.10
C GLU A 91 -5.14 6.29 22.10
N TRP A 92 -5.21 6.94 20.94
CA TRP A 92 -4.15 7.00 19.95
C TRP A 92 -3.14 8.06 20.40
N ARG A 93 -1.86 7.72 20.63
CA ARG A 93 -0.78 8.73 20.62
C ARG A 93 0.63 8.14 20.50
N LEU A 94 1.25 8.48 19.36
CA LEU A 94 2.66 8.91 19.18
C LEU A 94 3.77 7.87 19.40
N ALA A 95 4.43 7.48 18.32
CA ALA A 95 5.66 8.12 17.83
C ALA A 95 6.53 7.12 17.06
N ALA A 96 7.23 7.60 16.04
CA ALA A 96 8.35 6.90 15.45
C ALA A 96 9.33 6.44 16.54
N GLY A 97 9.59 5.14 16.61
CA GLY A 97 10.55 4.53 17.54
C GLY A 97 9.88 3.68 18.62
N ALA A 98 10.36 2.45 18.75
CA ALA A 98 9.93 1.42 19.71
C ALA A 98 8.63 0.68 19.35
N ALA A 99 8.80 -0.45 18.67
CA ALA A 99 7.88 -1.57 18.77
C ALA A 99 7.85 -2.07 20.22
N THR A 100 6.95 -1.55 21.06
CA THR A 100 6.55 -2.20 22.32
C THR A 100 5.16 -1.71 22.76
N SER A 101 4.11 -2.21 22.12
CA SER A 101 2.88 -2.53 22.84
C SER A 101 2.42 -3.89 22.33
N SER A 102 2.95 -4.95 22.94
CA SER A 102 2.40 -6.28 22.79
C SER A 102 0.98 -6.26 23.36
N ALA A 103 -0.03 -6.23 22.50
CA ALA A 103 -1.25 -6.95 22.82
C ALA A 103 -0.83 -8.41 23.00
N THR A 104 -0.55 -8.83 24.24
CA THR A 104 -0.26 -10.23 24.55
C THR A 104 -1.55 -10.99 24.34
N CYS A 105 -1.63 -11.74 23.24
CA CYS A 105 -2.65 -12.74 23.05
C CYS A 105 -2.57 -13.76 24.19
N PRO A 106 -3.67 -14.06 24.91
CA PRO A 106 -3.62 -14.89 26.11
C PRO A 106 -3.45 -16.40 25.82
N GLY A 107 -3.00 -16.80 24.64
CA GLY A 107 -2.78 -18.20 24.27
C GLY A 107 -1.92 -18.37 23.03
N SER A 108 -1.30 -19.55 22.87
CA SER A 108 -0.45 -19.94 21.74
C SER A 108 -1.15 -20.01 20.38
N ASP A 109 -2.47 -19.82 20.35
CA ASP A 109 -3.33 -20.14 19.21
C ASP A 109 -4.00 -18.91 18.58
N CYS A 110 -3.66 -17.69 19.02
CA CYS A 110 -4.20 -16.46 18.44
C CYS A 110 -3.39 -16.03 17.20
N VAL A 111 -4.05 -15.98 16.05
CA VAL A 111 -3.53 -15.35 14.83
C VAL A 111 -4.00 -13.89 14.81
N CYS A 112 -3.07 -12.94 15.01
CA CYS A 112 -3.36 -11.52 14.79
C CYS A 112 -3.35 -11.22 13.29
N VAL A 113 -4.51 -10.81 12.75
CA VAL A 113 -4.55 -10.15 11.44
C VAL A 113 -4.30 -8.68 11.67
N PHE A 114 -3.28 -8.18 11.00
CA PHE A 114 -2.83 -6.81 11.16
C PHE A 114 -3.27 -5.99 9.94
N ALA A 115 -4.08 -4.95 10.16
CA ALA A 115 -4.61 -4.09 9.10
C ALA A 115 -3.74 -2.84 8.92
N GLY A 116 -3.41 -2.49 7.68
CA GLY A 116 -2.54 -1.35 7.41
C GLY A 116 -2.77 -0.66 6.06
N PRO A 117 -2.13 0.51 5.86
CA PRO A 117 -2.27 1.34 4.67
C PRO A 117 -1.70 0.68 3.42
N ASN A 118 -2.28 0.99 2.26
CA ASN A 118 -1.86 0.39 1.00
C ASN A 118 -0.55 1.00 0.47
N SER A 119 -0.39 2.32 0.57
CA SER A 119 0.65 3.08 -0.12
C SER A 119 1.09 4.34 0.68
N PRO A 120 1.63 4.23 1.92
CA PRO A 120 1.91 5.40 2.76
C PRO A 120 2.71 6.49 2.04
N LEU A 121 2.25 7.75 2.09
CA LEU A 121 2.82 8.83 1.28
C LEU A 121 4.33 9.04 1.51
N TRP A 122 4.78 8.92 2.77
CA TRP A 122 6.21 9.00 3.12
C TRP A 122 7.02 7.86 2.50
N TRP A 123 6.46 6.65 2.44
CA TRP A 123 7.12 5.48 1.88
C TRP A 123 7.27 5.58 0.36
N VAL A 124 6.23 6.09 -0.31
CA VAL A 124 6.27 6.38 -1.75
C VAL A 124 7.44 7.34 -2.07
N ARG A 125 7.58 8.42 -1.30
CA ARG A 125 8.69 9.38 -1.44
C ARG A 125 10.04 8.70 -1.27
N ASP A 126 10.18 7.95 -0.19
CA ASP A 126 11.37 7.18 0.17
C ASP A 126 11.82 6.25 -0.97
N CYS A 127 10.88 5.58 -1.64
CA CYS A 127 11.17 4.68 -2.76
C CYS A 127 11.83 5.42 -3.93
N VAL A 128 11.38 6.63 -4.26
CA VAL A 128 11.98 7.42 -5.35
C VAL A 128 13.34 7.98 -4.94
N GLU A 129 13.43 8.55 -3.74
CA GLU A 129 14.68 9.15 -3.24
C GLU A 129 15.79 8.11 -3.03
N LYS A 130 15.46 6.86 -2.72
CA LYS A 130 16.45 5.76 -2.68
C LYS A 130 17.00 5.38 -4.05
N LEU A 131 16.18 5.50 -5.11
CA LEU A 131 16.61 5.19 -6.48
C LEU A 131 17.37 6.35 -7.12
N VAL A 132 16.84 7.57 -6.97
CA VAL A 132 17.39 8.80 -7.58
C VAL A 132 17.48 9.88 -6.50
N PRO A 133 18.52 9.91 -5.65
CA PRO A 133 18.56 10.84 -4.51
C PRO A 133 18.56 12.33 -4.90
N ASP A 134 19.20 12.67 -6.02
CA ASP A 134 19.27 14.03 -6.52
C ASP A 134 17.92 14.44 -7.15
N ALA A 135 17.28 15.46 -6.57
CA ALA A 135 16.02 16.01 -7.05
C ALA A 135 16.15 16.73 -8.40
N SER A 136 17.35 17.21 -8.75
CA SER A 136 17.61 17.87 -10.03
C SER A 136 17.96 16.88 -11.15
N SER A 137 18.04 15.59 -10.84
CA SER A 137 18.39 14.57 -11.81
C SER A 137 17.32 14.47 -12.91
N PRO A 138 17.70 14.53 -14.20
CA PRO A 138 16.76 14.33 -15.30
C PRO A 138 16.17 12.91 -15.32
N HIS A 139 16.74 11.97 -14.54
CA HIS A 139 16.23 10.61 -14.45
C HIS A 139 14.95 10.50 -13.60
N ARG A 140 14.57 11.52 -12.81
CA ARG A 140 13.30 11.55 -12.06
C ARG A 140 12.10 11.40 -12.99
N SER A 141 12.14 12.03 -14.18
CA SER A 141 11.04 11.96 -15.15
C SER A 141 10.86 10.58 -15.78
N LYS A 142 11.83 9.67 -15.64
CA LYS A 142 11.71 8.26 -16.05
C LYS A 142 11.01 7.39 -15.01
N ILE A 143 10.70 7.91 -13.82
CA ILE A 143 10.01 7.15 -12.77
C ILE A 143 8.51 7.43 -12.87
N LEU A 144 7.70 6.37 -12.84
CA LEU A 144 6.25 6.44 -12.73
C LEU A 144 5.84 5.90 -11.35
N LEU A 145 5.22 6.75 -10.53
CA LEU A 145 4.68 6.37 -9.22
C LEU A 145 3.41 5.54 -9.40
N GLY A 146 3.42 4.32 -8.87
CA GLY A 146 2.27 3.45 -8.86
C GLY A 146 1.18 3.93 -7.91
N LEU A 147 -0.04 4.07 -8.43
CA LEU A 147 -1.26 4.36 -7.69
C LEU A 147 -2.17 3.13 -7.72
N ASN A 148 -2.47 2.57 -6.54
CA ASN A 148 -3.50 1.55 -6.40
C ASN A 148 -4.88 2.19 -6.51
N LEU A 149 -5.75 1.61 -7.34
CA LEU A 149 -7.16 1.99 -7.43
C LEU A 149 -8.09 1.02 -6.68
N TYR A 150 -7.56 -0.11 -6.22
CA TYR A 150 -8.22 -1.04 -5.31
C TYR A 150 -7.94 -0.67 -3.84
N GLY A 151 -8.76 -1.21 -2.94
CA GLY A 151 -8.56 -1.17 -1.50
C GLY A 151 -8.26 -2.54 -0.89
N LEU A 152 -8.01 -2.54 0.41
CA LEU A 152 -7.77 -3.73 1.22
C LEU A 152 -8.85 -3.79 2.31
N ASP A 153 -9.55 -4.92 2.40
CA ASP A 153 -10.47 -5.20 3.49
C ASP A 153 -9.89 -6.32 4.35
N TYR A 154 -9.64 -6.01 5.62
CA TYR A 154 -9.06 -6.91 6.61
C TYR A 154 -10.14 -7.37 7.56
N SER A 155 -10.09 -8.63 7.96
CA SER A 155 -10.97 -9.28 8.92
C SER A 155 -10.16 -10.18 9.86
N VAL A 156 -10.80 -10.71 10.90
CA VAL A 156 -10.13 -11.64 11.84
C VAL A 156 -9.60 -12.92 11.19
N THR A 157 -10.10 -13.31 10.00
CA THR A 157 -9.67 -14.52 9.29
C THR A 157 -8.64 -14.27 8.19
N GLY A 158 -8.29 -13.01 7.93
CA GLY A 158 -7.38 -12.59 6.87
C GLY A 158 -7.89 -11.34 6.18
N GLY A 159 -7.42 -11.04 4.98
CA GLY A 159 -8.01 -9.95 4.20
C GLY A 159 -8.07 -10.25 2.71
N SER A 160 -8.74 -9.36 2.00
CA SER A 160 -8.93 -9.43 0.55
C SER A 160 -8.81 -8.06 -0.12
N HIS A 161 -8.51 -8.06 -1.42
CA HIS A 161 -8.61 -6.85 -2.22
C HIS A 161 -10.07 -6.54 -2.48
N ILE A 162 -10.45 -5.27 -2.39
CA ILE A 162 -11.78 -4.80 -2.76
C ILE A 162 -11.72 -3.78 -3.89
N LEU A 163 -12.69 -3.86 -4.80
CA LEU A 163 -12.84 -2.96 -5.93
C LEU A 163 -13.94 -1.92 -5.66
N GLY A 164 -14.03 -0.91 -6.52
CA GLY A 164 -15.02 0.19 -6.45
C GLY A 164 -16.45 -0.29 -6.15
N PRO A 165 -17.02 -1.24 -6.90
CA PRO A 165 -18.37 -1.74 -6.62
C PRO A 165 -18.53 -2.33 -5.21
N GLN A 166 -17.58 -3.17 -4.78
CA GLN A 166 -17.60 -3.79 -3.45
C GLN A 166 -17.46 -2.75 -2.34
N TYR A 167 -16.61 -1.74 -2.56
CA TYR A 167 -16.47 -0.61 -1.66
C TYR A 167 -17.79 0.14 -1.49
N ILE A 168 -18.49 0.45 -2.59
CA ILE A 168 -19.80 1.11 -2.55
C ILE A 168 -20.84 0.26 -1.81
N ASP A 169 -20.87 -1.06 -2.05
CA ASP A 169 -21.78 -1.97 -1.35
C ASP A 169 -21.53 -1.99 0.17
N ILE A 170 -20.27 -1.99 0.60
CA ILE A 170 -19.89 -1.91 2.02
C ILE A 170 -20.38 -0.59 2.63
N LEU A 171 -20.17 0.54 1.94
CA LEU A 171 -20.61 1.85 2.41
C LEU A 171 -22.13 1.95 2.53
N ALA A 172 -22.87 1.44 1.53
CA ALA A 172 -24.33 1.45 1.52
C ALA A 172 -24.91 0.61 2.67
N THR A 173 -24.28 -0.53 2.95
CA THR A 173 -24.73 -1.50 3.95
C THR A 173 -24.40 -1.05 5.37
N HIS A 174 -23.15 -0.65 5.61
CA HIS A 174 -22.63 -0.46 6.98
C HIS A 174 -22.59 1.00 7.42
N LYS A 175 -22.64 1.96 6.49
CA LYS A 175 -22.58 3.42 6.74
C LYS A 175 -21.50 3.78 7.78
N PRO A 176 -20.25 3.35 7.59
CA PRO A 176 -19.21 3.48 8.59
C PRO A 176 -18.78 4.94 8.75
N LYS A 177 -18.15 5.25 9.88
CA LYS A 177 -17.48 6.53 10.10
C LYS A 177 -16.04 6.44 9.56
N PHE A 178 -15.67 7.39 8.72
CA PHE A 178 -14.31 7.47 8.19
C PHE A 178 -13.33 8.04 9.21
N SER A 179 -12.16 7.42 9.25
CA SER A 179 -10.97 7.89 9.93
C SER A 179 -9.91 8.26 8.88
N TYR A 180 -9.09 9.25 9.20
CA TYR A 180 -7.97 9.68 8.36
C TYR A 180 -6.68 9.51 9.16
N ASP A 181 -5.73 8.77 8.61
CA ASP A 181 -4.39 8.67 9.18
C ASP A 181 -3.49 9.74 8.55
N ASP A 182 -3.08 10.71 9.35
CA ASP A 182 -2.23 11.82 8.93
C ASP A 182 -0.80 11.37 8.59
N VAL A 183 -0.36 10.18 9.03
CA VAL A 183 0.97 9.65 8.73
C VAL A 183 1.00 9.00 7.34
N SER A 184 0.14 8.01 7.09
CA SER A 184 0.06 7.37 5.77
C SER A 184 -0.64 8.23 4.71
N LYS A 185 -1.41 9.23 5.14
CA LYS A 185 -2.29 10.06 4.29
C LYS A 185 -3.34 9.22 3.58
N GLU A 186 -3.91 8.25 4.30
CA GLU A 186 -4.97 7.35 3.83
C GLU A 186 -6.20 7.41 4.72
N HIS A 187 -7.36 7.19 4.10
CA HIS A 187 -8.60 6.99 4.82
C HIS A 187 -8.80 5.50 5.08
N PHE A 188 -9.38 5.21 6.23
CA PHE A 188 -9.84 3.87 6.57
C PHE A 188 -11.14 3.96 7.37
N PHE A 189 -11.82 2.83 7.51
CA PHE A 189 -12.94 2.72 8.42
C PHE A 189 -13.07 1.31 8.98
N GLU A 190 -13.81 1.21 10.07
CA GLU A 190 -14.16 -0.05 10.71
C GLU A 190 -15.65 -0.35 10.55
N TYR A 191 -15.97 -1.62 10.36
CA TYR A 191 -17.35 -2.11 10.42
C TYR A 191 -17.39 -3.53 11.00
N LYS A 192 -18.58 -3.98 11.37
CA LYS A 192 -18.81 -5.32 11.93
C LYS A 192 -19.72 -6.13 11.02
N THR A 193 -19.36 -7.38 10.84
CA THR A 193 -20.14 -8.43 10.17
C THR A 193 -20.45 -9.53 11.19
N PRO A 194 -21.36 -10.48 10.90
CA PRO A 194 -21.54 -11.67 11.74
C PRO A 194 -20.27 -12.49 11.93
N THR A 195 -19.30 -12.37 11.00
CA THR A 195 -18.02 -13.08 11.04
C THR A 195 -16.92 -12.32 11.79
N GLY A 196 -17.14 -11.06 12.16
CA GLY A 196 -16.23 -10.32 13.04
C GLY A 196 -16.04 -8.85 12.66
N ARG A 197 -14.97 -8.26 13.21
CA ARG A 197 -14.54 -6.89 12.92
C ARG A 197 -13.81 -6.85 11.59
N HIS A 198 -14.10 -5.82 10.78
CA HIS A 198 -13.40 -5.51 9.56
C HIS A 198 -12.76 -4.12 9.64
N VAL A 199 -11.61 -3.96 8.98
CA VAL A 199 -10.92 -2.68 8.75
C VAL A 199 -10.68 -2.55 7.25
N THR A 200 -11.19 -1.50 6.64
CA THR A 200 -11.05 -1.26 5.21
C THR A 200 -10.22 -0.03 4.93
N PHE A 201 -9.21 -0.18 4.07
CA PHE A 201 -8.48 0.92 3.43
C PHE A 201 -8.90 0.99 1.96
N PHE A 202 -9.30 2.17 1.48
CA PHE A 202 -9.63 2.37 0.07
C PHE A 202 -9.19 3.77 -0.37
N PRO A 203 -8.70 3.96 -1.61
CA PRO A 203 -8.34 5.27 -2.11
C PRO A 203 -9.49 6.26 -2.00
N SER A 204 -9.16 7.50 -1.68
CA SER A 204 -10.08 8.64 -1.62
C SER A 204 -9.60 9.72 -2.56
N LEU A 205 -10.46 10.67 -2.95
CA LEU A 205 -10.03 11.85 -3.71
C LEU A 205 -8.82 12.53 -3.06
N HIS A 206 -8.84 12.66 -1.73
CA HIS A 206 -7.78 13.30 -0.99
C HIS A 206 -6.46 12.50 -1.05
N SER A 207 -6.51 11.18 -0.83
CA SER A 207 -5.30 10.35 -0.85
C SER A 207 -4.70 10.21 -2.25
N VAL A 208 -5.53 10.18 -3.30
CA VAL A 208 -5.10 10.19 -4.70
C VAL A 208 -4.46 11.54 -5.04
N ALA A 209 -5.14 12.66 -4.72
CA ALA A 209 -4.62 14.00 -4.98
C ALA A 209 -3.25 14.25 -4.31
N LEU A 210 -3.05 13.78 -3.08
CA LEU A 210 -1.76 13.90 -2.40
C LEU A 210 -0.64 13.11 -3.09
N ARG A 211 -0.94 11.95 -3.68
CA ARG A 211 0.06 11.16 -4.43
C ARG A 211 0.36 11.75 -5.80
N VAL A 212 -0.64 12.33 -6.46
CA VAL A 212 -0.44 13.13 -7.69
C VAL A 212 0.41 14.36 -7.39
N GLN A 213 0.12 15.07 -6.30
CA GLN A 213 0.95 16.19 -5.86
C GLN A 213 2.38 15.74 -5.54
N LEU A 214 2.56 14.61 -4.84
CA LEU A 214 3.88 14.05 -4.59
C LEU A 214 4.63 13.72 -5.90
N ALA A 215 3.94 13.21 -6.92
CA ALA A 215 4.55 12.94 -8.21
C ALA A 215 5.09 14.22 -8.86
N ASN A 216 4.31 15.31 -8.80
CA ASN A 216 4.73 16.63 -9.27
C ASN A 216 5.93 17.16 -8.47
N ASP A 217 5.89 17.09 -7.14
CA ASP A 217 6.97 17.54 -6.26
C ASP A 217 8.28 16.78 -6.50
N LEU A 218 8.20 15.50 -6.88
CA LEU A 218 9.34 14.65 -7.18
C LEU A 218 9.76 14.66 -8.65
N ALA A 219 9.09 15.44 -9.50
CA ALA A 219 9.28 15.47 -10.95
C ALA A 219 9.21 14.08 -11.61
N THR A 220 8.24 13.27 -11.18
CA THR A 220 7.96 11.92 -11.68
C THR A 220 6.62 11.88 -12.42
N GLY A 221 6.38 10.84 -13.20
CA GLY A 221 5.02 10.52 -13.69
C GLY A 221 4.24 9.65 -12.70
N VAL A 222 3.06 9.20 -13.13
CA VAL A 222 2.21 8.25 -12.39
C VAL A 222 1.88 7.03 -13.26
N SER A 223 1.65 5.88 -12.63
CA SER A 223 1.11 4.68 -13.25
C SER A 223 -0.06 4.15 -12.41
N LEU A 224 -1.10 3.62 -13.07
CA LEU A 224 -2.32 3.18 -12.39
C LEU A 224 -2.40 1.66 -12.35
N TRP A 225 -2.81 1.10 -11.21
CA TRP A 225 -3.07 -0.32 -11.04
C TRP A 225 -4.44 -0.56 -10.40
N GLU A 226 -5.46 -1.01 -11.13
CA GLU A 226 -5.63 -0.96 -12.60
C GLU A 226 -6.86 -0.12 -12.95
N VAL A 227 -6.90 0.42 -14.18
CA VAL A 227 -8.09 1.08 -14.71
C VAL A 227 -9.33 0.19 -14.55
N GLY A 228 -10.43 0.76 -14.05
CA GLY A 228 -11.68 0.03 -13.77
C GLY A 228 -11.76 -0.63 -12.39
N GLN A 229 -10.70 -0.62 -11.58
CA GLN A 229 -10.75 -1.11 -10.20
C GLN A 229 -11.25 -0.07 -9.19
N GLY A 230 -11.03 1.22 -9.49
CA GLY A 230 -11.39 2.35 -8.63
C GLY A 230 -12.77 2.92 -8.91
N LEU A 231 -12.95 4.20 -8.55
CA LEU A 231 -14.17 4.96 -8.80
C LEU A 231 -13.90 5.98 -9.91
N ASP A 232 -14.87 6.19 -10.80
CA ASP A 232 -14.70 7.00 -12.01
C ASP A 232 -14.20 8.42 -11.74
N TYR A 233 -14.65 9.04 -10.64
CA TYR A 233 -14.23 10.39 -10.28
C TYR A 233 -12.75 10.50 -9.85
N PHE A 234 -12.01 9.41 -9.73
CA PHE A 234 -10.55 9.47 -9.54
C PHE A 234 -9.84 10.00 -10.78
N TYR A 235 -10.39 9.78 -11.98
CA TYR A 235 -9.77 10.23 -13.23
C TYR A 235 -9.80 11.75 -13.39
N ASP A 236 -10.70 12.46 -12.68
CA ASP A 236 -10.76 13.92 -12.68
C ASP A 236 -9.54 14.58 -12.00
N LEU A 237 -8.70 13.79 -11.30
CA LEU A 237 -7.49 14.26 -10.62
C LEU A 237 -6.20 14.03 -11.41
N LEU A 238 -6.26 13.32 -12.55
CA LEU A 238 -5.09 12.80 -13.26
C LEU A 238 -4.76 13.56 -14.54
#